data_AF-A0A969EJ90-F1
#
_entry.id   AF-A0A969EJ90-F1
#
_cell.length_a   1.000
_cell.length_b   1.000
_cell.length_c   1.000
_cell.angle_alpha   90.00
_cell.angle_beta   90.00
_cell.angle_gamma   90.00
#
_symmetry.space_group_name_H-M   'P 1'
#
loop_
_entity.id
_entity.type
_entity.pdbx_description
1 polymer ?
#
loop_
_entity_poly.entity_id
_entity_poly.type
_entity_poly.pdbx_seq_one_letter_code
_entity_poly.pdbx_strand_id
1 'polypeptide(L)' 'MKTYGAGRYLYVEKPDKSNKVVVDFNKSYNPPCAFTEYATCPLPPKQNVIGMKITAGEKNYGTHQ' A
#
# COMPACT_ATOMS: atom_id res chain seq x y z
N MET A 1 -3.44 -6.00 13.52
CA MET A 1 -3.70 -5.35 12.21
C MET A 1 -2.98 -6.15 11.14
N LYS A 2 -3.73 -6.88 10.30
CA LYS A 2 -3.22 -7.62 9.15
C LYS A 2 -3.66 -6.84 7.91
N THR A 3 -2.72 -6.46 7.05
CA THR A 3 -2.99 -5.84 5.75
C THR A 3 -3.07 -6.93 4.68
N TYR A 4 -3.49 -6.59 3.46
CA TYR A 4 -3.40 -7.51 2.32
C TYR A 4 -1.96 -8.04 2.18
N GLY A 5 -1.82 -9.37 2.02
CA GLY A 5 -0.54 -10.06 2.13
C GLY A 5 0.50 -9.68 1.06
N ALA A 6 0.03 -9.24 -0.12
CA ALA A 6 0.92 -8.85 -1.22
C ALA A 6 1.37 -7.38 -1.17
N GLY A 7 0.84 -6.56 -0.24
CA GLY A 7 1.24 -5.16 -0.05
C GLY A 7 0.08 -4.17 -0.11
N ARG A 8 0.41 -2.88 -0.07
CA ARG A 8 -0.52 -1.75 -0.17
C ARG A 8 0.03 -0.69 -1.11
N TYR A 9 -0.87 0.13 -1.63
CA TYR A 9 -0.55 1.15 -2.61
C TYR A 9 -0.59 2.51 -1.92
N LEU A 10 0.23 3.44 -2.40
CA LEU A 10 0.28 4.81 -1.91
C LEU A 10 0.61 5.74 -3.06
N TYR A 11 -0.22 6.76 -3.26
CA TYR A 11 0.12 7.88 -4.11
C TYR A 11 0.94 8.89 -3.31
N VAL A 12 2.03 9.36 -3.92
CA VAL A 12 2.86 10.43 -3.38
C VAL A 12 2.87 11.60 -4.34
N GLU A 13 2.91 12.80 -3.80
CA GLU A 13 3.07 14.01 -4.61
C GLU A 13 4.50 14.09 -5.16
N LYS A 14 4.67 14.96 -6.17
CA LYS A 14 6.01 15.29 -6.67
C LYS A 14 6.86 15.90 -5.54
N PRO A 15 8.20 15.78 -5.61
CA PRO A 15 9.06 16.41 -4.63
C PRO A 15 8.78 17.92 -4.49
N ASP A 16 8.88 18.42 -3.27
CA ASP A 16 8.77 19.84 -2.97
C ASP A 16 9.96 20.64 -3.54
N LYS A 17 9.96 21.96 -3.32
CA LYS A 17 11.05 22.85 -3.76
C LYS A 17 12.42 22.50 -3.14
N SER A 18 12.44 21.70 -2.08
CA SER A 18 13.63 21.19 -1.42
C SER A 18 13.98 19.77 -1.85
N ASN A 19 13.37 19.25 -2.92
CA ASN A 19 13.53 17.89 -3.42
C ASN A 19 13.18 16.79 -2.40
N LYS A 20 12.23 17.06 -1.50
CA LYS A 20 11.74 16.08 -0.52
C LYS A 20 10.33 15.63 -0.88
N VAL A 21 10.02 14.38 -0.55
CA VAL A 21 8.68 13.80 -0.69
C VAL A 21 8.18 13.41 0.70
N VAL A 22 6.93 13.75 1.01
CA VAL A 22 6.25 13.27 2.21
C VAL A 22 5.55 11.96 1.89
N VAL A 23 5.89 10.92 2.62
CA VAL A 23 5.28 9.59 2.51
C VAL A 23 4.31 9.41 3.68
N ASP A 24 3.02 9.62 3.42
CA ASP A 24 1.97 9.48 4.43
C ASP A 24 1.29 8.10 4.37
N PHE A 25 1.75 7.17 5.20
CA PHE A 25 1.21 5.81 5.25
C PHE A 25 -0.26 5.73 5.70
N ASN A 26 -0.82 6.79 6.31
CA ASN A 26 -2.25 6.83 6.63
C ASN A 26 -3.13 6.80 5.38
N LYS A 27 -2.58 7.23 4.23
CA LYS A 27 -3.25 7.22 2.93
C LYS A 27 -2.99 5.95 2.12
N SER A 28 -2.30 4.96 2.70
CA SER A 28 -2.10 3.69 2.01
C SER A 28 -3.40 2.90 1.93
N TYR A 29 -3.68 2.32 0.77
CA TYR A 29 -4.95 1.65 0.45
C TYR A 29 -4.71 0.24 -0.13
N ASN A 30 -5.75 -0.60 -0.06
CA ASN A 30 -5.71 -1.94 -0.61
C ASN A 30 -6.02 -1.90 -2.12
N PRO A 31 -5.22 -2.57 -2.97
CA PRO A 31 -5.50 -2.63 -4.41
C PRO A 31 -6.72 -3.53 -4.71
N PRO A 32 -7.33 -3.46 -5.91
CA PRO A 32 -8.53 -4.23 -6.26
C PRO A 32 -8.41 -5.75 -6.06
N CYS A 33 -7.23 -6.34 -6.30
CA CYS A 33 -6.93 -7.76 -6.05
C CYS A 33 -7.01 -8.18 -4.57
N ALA A 34 -7.08 -7.23 -3.64
CA ALA A 34 -7.38 -7.51 -2.24
C ALA A 34 -8.86 -7.86 -2.01
N PHE A 35 -9.73 -7.56 -2.98
CA PHE A 35 -11.19 -7.71 -2.88
C PHE A 35 -11.77 -8.72 -3.87
N THR A 36 -11.05 -9.06 -4.95
CA THR A 36 -11.52 -9.98 -5.99
C THR A 36 -10.37 -10.72 -6.65
N GLU A 37 -10.58 -12.00 -6.99
CA GLU A 37 -9.59 -12.83 -7.70
C GLU A 37 -9.48 -12.48 -9.20
N TYR A 38 -10.45 -11.74 -9.75
CA TYR A 38 -10.47 -11.37 -11.16
C TYR A 38 -9.59 -10.15 -11.49
N ALA A 39 -9.09 -9.45 -10.47
CA ALA A 39 -8.23 -8.28 -10.66
C ALA A 39 -6.74 -8.68 -10.65
N THR A 40 -5.99 -8.22 -11.65
CA THR A 40 -4.53 -8.38 -11.70
C THR A 40 -3.85 -7.11 -11.20
N CYS A 41 -2.97 -7.26 -10.22
CA CYS A 41 -2.23 -6.15 -9.60
C CYS A 41 -0.71 -6.32 -9.77
N PRO A 42 0.04 -5.24 -10.03
CA PRO A 42 1.49 -5.29 -9.98
C PRO A 42 1.99 -5.57 -8.56
N LEU A 43 2.95 -6.49 -8.43
CA LEU A 43 3.65 -6.71 -7.17
C LEU A 43 4.70 -5.62 -6.93
N PRO A 44 4.92 -5.22 -5.66
CA PRO A 44 5.96 -4.25 -5.35
C PRO A 44 7.35 -4.82 -5.65
N PRO A 45 8.28 -4.03 -6.22
CA PRO A 45 9.66 -4.43 -6.36
C PRO A 45 10.32 -4.60 -4.98
N LYS A 46 11.41 -5.36 -4.91
CA LYS A 46 12.11 -5.65 -3.64
C LYS A 46 12.52 -4.40 -2.88
N GLN A 47 12.87 -3.33 -3.58
CA GLN A 47 13.28 -2.05 -3.00
C GLN A 47 12.15 -1.35 -2.23
N ASN A 48 10.89 -1.72 -2.48
CA ASN A 48 9.73 -1.16 -1.79
C ASN A 48 9.31 -1.99 -0.56
N VAL A 49 10.11 -3.00 -0.17
CA VAL A 49 9.88 -3.75 1.06
C VAL A 49 10.44 -2.98 2.25
N ILE A 50 9.56 -2.62 3.17
CA ILE A 50 9.91 -1.90 4.39
C ILE A 50 10.12 -2.93 5.51
N GLY A 51 11.32 -2.98 6.09
CA GLY A 51 11.70 -3.93 7.14
C GLY A 51 11.10 -3.67 8.53
N MET A 52 10.09 -2.79 8.63
CA MET A 52 9.42 -2.42 9.87
C MET A 52 7.90 -2.44 9.70
N LYS A 53 7.20 -2.61 10.82
CA LYS A 53 5.74 -2.65 10.84
C LYS A 53 5.14 -1.26 10.65
N ILE A 54 4.27 -1.11 9.67
CA ILE A 54 3.46 0.10 9.43
C ILE A 54 2.02 -0.17 9.87
N THR A 55 1.57 0.47 10.95
CA THR A 55 0.21 0.30 11.52
C THR A 55 -0.79 1.37 11.08
N ALA A 56 -0.40 2.24 10.15
CA ALA A 56 -1.26 3.26 9.56
C ALA A 56 -1.83 2.78 8.21
N GLY A 57 -2.95 3.36 7.77
CA GLY A 57 -3.58 3.09 6.48
C GLY A 57 -4.79 2.17 6.54
N GLU A 58 -5.33 1.82 5.37
CA GLU A 58 -6.50 0.97 5.25
C GLU A 58 -6.25 -0.40 5.88
N LYS A 59 -7.24 -0.87 6.65
CA LYS A 59 -7.24 -2.24 7.20
C LYS A 59 -7.87 -3.16 6.17
N ASN A 60 -7.39 -4.38 6.10
CA ASN A 60 -8.08 -5.39 5.32
C ASN A 60 -9.36 -5.81 6.08
N TYR A 61 -10.52 -5.42 5.57
CA TYR A 61 -11.83 -5.86 6.07
C TYR A 61 -12.45 -6.96 5.19
N GLY A 62 -11.80 -7.37 4.10
CA GLY A 62 -12.31 -8.34 3.15
C GLY A 62 -11.88 -9.77 3.48
N THR A 63 -12.80 -10.55 4.03
CA THR A 63 -12.82 -12.00 3.76
C THR A 63 -13.18 -12.16 2.29
N HIS A 64 -12.31 -12.80 1.50
CA HIS A 64 -12.72 -13.36 0.21
C HIS A 64 -14.02 -14.13 0.43
N GLN A 65 -15.10 -13.71 -0.24
CA GLN A 65 -16.24 -14.55 -0.55
C GLN A 65 -16.11 -14.98 -2.00
#